data_AF-A0A3M2JVJ3-F1
#
_entry.id   AF-A0A3M2JVJ3-F1
#
_cell.length_a   1.000
_cell.length_b   1.000
_cell.length_c   1.000
_cell.angle_alpha   90.00
_cell.angle_beta   90.00
_cell.angle_gamma   90.00
#
_symmetry.space_group_name_H-M   'P 1'
#
loop_
_entity.id
_entity.type
_entity.pdbx_description
1 polymer ?
#
loop_
_entity_poly.entity_id
_entity_poly.type
_entity_poly.pdbx_seq_one_letter_code
_entity_poly.pdbx_strand_id
1 'polypeptide(L)'
;MGDDLRIQLLRYRGTYGGLTAALLACGVATAVWHDQEAVLITGSLLTMVLWCFACAYAAYEVFRVLHAADDYLLLSVPGGGRAAVLVRGLALLIWLAVLAVVEVGCWAAAWVVRDAGPSAAQIAYAAGTRVVSLTAFLALAVLLALATKPLRARTWALISTIGALAVLIIAIGALQLALVRLQHPDYVWTMGIDTEYFGISQYATALPLAMRPRDLTSVAQTVLPVTAAVNLAAIGLAAAIWWPLRRQRLNLP
;
A
#
# COMPACT_ATOMS: atom_id res chain seq x y z
N MET A 1 14.47 10.49 17.68
CA MET A 1 13.30 10.18 16.82
C MET A 1 13.09 11.19 15.71
N GLY A 2 12.94 12.50 15.99
CA GLY A 2 12.73 13.51 14.93
C GLY A 2 13.87 13.57 13.91
N ASP A 3 15.12 13.61 14.36
CA ASP A 3 16.30 13.65 13.47
C ASP A 3 16.49 12.34 12.69
N ASP A 4 16.29 11.18 13.33
CA ASP A 4 16.35 9.88 12.66
C ASP A 4 15.30 9.76 11.54
N LEU A 5 14.07 10.23 11.80
CA LEU A 5 13.00 10.26 10.82
C LEU A 5 13.37 11.16 9.64
N ARG A 6 13.90 12.36 9.91
CA ARG A 6 14.36 13.29 8.87
C ARG A 6 15.44 12.67 7.98
N ILE A 7 16.43 11.99 8.58
CA ILE A 7 17.49 11.29 7.83
C ILE A 7 16.89 10.20 6.93
N GLN A 8 15.93 9.42 7.43
CA GLN A 8 15.26 8.41 6.61
C GLN A 8 14.46 9.04 5.46
N LEU A 9 13.73 10.14 5.71
CA LEU A 9 13.00 10.84 4.65
C LEU A 9 13.94 11.34 3.55
N LEU A 10 15.09 11.89 3.91
CA LEU A 10 16.12 12.34 2.96
C LEU A 10 16.72 11.17 2.17
N ARG A 11 16.97 10.03 2.82
CA ARG A 11 17.49 8.82 2.18
C ARG A 11 16.60 8.34 1.03
N TYR A 12 15.29 8.38 1.24
CA TYR A 12 14.31 7.87 0.28
C TYR A 12 13.85 8.90 -0.75
N ARG A 13 14.30 10.16 -0.63
CA ARG A 13 13.93 11.26 -1.53
C ARG A 13 14.24 10.98 -2.99
N GLY A 14 15.38 10.38 -3.31
CA GLY A 14 15.75 10.06 -4.69
C GLY A 14 14.77 9.07 -5.33
N THR A 15 14.57 7.93 -4.68
CA THR A 15 13.68 6.87 -5.17
C THR A 15 12.23 7.33 -5.25
N TYR A 16 11.67 7.83 -4.14
CA TYR A 16 10.25 8.22 -4.11
C TYR A 16 9.98 9.55 -4.83
N GLY A 17 10.96 10.44 -4.92
CA GLY A 17 10.87 11.62 -5.78
C GLY A 17 10.81 11.26 -7.26
N GLY A 18 11.61 10.29 -7.70
CA GLY A 18 11.53 9.73 -9.06
C GLY A 18 10.19 9.08 -9.35
N LEU A 19 9.67 8.26 -8.42
CA LEU A 19 8.33 7.66 -8.54
C LEU A 19 7.22 8.71 -8.58
N THR A 20 7.34 9.76 -7.77
CA THR A 20 6.39 10.90 -7.76
C THR A 20 6.37 11.60 -9.11
N ALA A 21 7.55 11.90 -9.67
CA ALA A 21 7.66 12.53 -10.99
C ALA A 21 7.07 11.64 -12.10
N ALA A 22 7.29 10.32 -12.03
CA ALA A 22 6.72 9.36 -12.98
C ALA A 22 5.18 9.33 -12.88
N LEU A 23 4.61 9.27 -11.67
CA LEU A 23 3.16 9.33 -11.48
C LEU A 23 2.55 10.64 -11.99
N LEU A 24 3.21 11.78 -11.72
CA LEU A 24 2.79 13.08 -12.25
C LEU A 24 2.79 13.07 -13.78
N ALA A 25 3.83 12.54 -14.42
CA ALA A 25 3.90 12.43 -15.88
C ALA A 25 2.77 11.54 -16.45
N CYS A 26 2.48 10.40 -15.80
CA CYS A 26 1.34 9.56 -16.17
C CYS A 26 0.01 10.31 -16.07
N GLY A 27 -0.19 11.05 -14.97
CA GLY A 27 -1.38 11.85 -14.72
C GLY A 27 -1.59 12.93 -15.77
N VAL A 28 -0.55 13.71 -16.06
CA VAL A 28 -0.57 14.76 -17.09
C VAL A 28 -0.86 14.16 -18.47
N ALA A 29 -0.19 13.07 -18.84
CA ALA A 29 -0.44 12.39 -20.11
C ALA A 29 -1.90 11.95 -20.25
N THR A 30 -2.48 11.43 -19.17
CA THR A 30 -3.88 10.96 -19.11
C THR A 30 -4.90 12.10 -19.18
N ALA A 31 -4.55 13.29 -18.70
CA ALA A 31 -5.38 14.50 -18.82
C ALA A 31 -5.32 15.10 -20.23
N VAL A 32 -4.12 15.17 -20.82
CA VAL A 32 -3.88 15.82 -22.12
C VAL A 32 -4.34 14.96 -23.29
N TRP A 33 -4.09 13.65 -23.27
CA TRP A 33 -4.41 12.71 -24.37
C TRP A 33 -5.57 11.78 -24.02
N HIS A 34 -6.63 12.32 -23.44
CA HIS A 34 -7.75 11.54 -22.89
C HIS A 34 -8.59 10.78 -23.94
N ASP A 35 -8.61 11.24 -25.19
CA ASP A 35 -9.35 10.58 -26.29
C ASP A 35 -8.66 9.31 -26.82
N GLN A 36 -7.45 9.00 -26.34
CA GLN A 36 -6.69 7.84 -26.78
C GLN A 36 -6.78 6.72 -25.74
N GLU A 37 -7.59 5.70 -26.02
CA GLU A 37 -7.74 4.51 -25.18
C GLU A 37 -6.38 3.87 -24.83
N ALA A 38 -5.45 3.85 -25.80
CA ALA A 38 -4.09 3.36 -25.60
C ALA A 38 -3.31 4.12 -24.51
N VAL A 39 -3.52 5.44 -24.38
CA VAL A 39 -2.87 6.25 -23.33
C VAL A 39 -3.47 5.94 -21.96
N LEU A 40 -4.79 5.75 -21.88
CA LEU A 40 -5.46 5.38 -20.63
C LEU A 40 -4.97 4.01 -20.13
N ILE A 41 -4.90 3.03 -21.03
CA ILE A 41 -4.42 1.68 -20.73
C ILE A 41 -2.95 1.73 -20.31
N THR A 42 -2.10 2.40 -21.09
CA THR A 42 -0.66 2.48 -20.81
C THR A 42 -0.38 3.24 -19.51
N GLY A 43 -1.06 4.35 -19.26
CA GLY A 43 -0.93 5.14 -18.02
C GLY A 43 -1.35 4.34 -16.79
N SER A 44 -2.40 3.53 -16.91
CA SER A 44 -2.89 2.68 -15.82
C SER A 44 -1.94 1.51 -15.54
N LEU A 45 -1.41 0.86 -16.59
CA LEU A 45 -0.37 -0.17 -16.45
C LEU A 45 0.89 0.39 -15.79
N LEU A 46 1.34 1.56 -16.24
CA LEU A 46 2.54 2.19 -15.69
C LEU A 46 2.34 2.55 -14.22
N THR A 47 1.17 3.10 -13.86
CA THR A 47 0.79 3.37 -12.47
C THR A 47 0.82 2.10 -11.61
N MET A 48 0.28 1.00 -12.13
CA MET A 48 0.33 -0.30 -11.44
C MET A 48 1.78 -0.77 -11.21
N VAL A 49 2.64 -0.68 -12.22
CA VAL A 49 4.05 -1.06 -12.11
C VAL A 49 4.77 -0.19 -11.07
N LEU A 50 4.53 1.12 -11.07
CA LEU A 50 5.12 2.06 -10.12
C LEU A 50 4.70 1.72 -8.67
N TRP A 51 3.43 1.36 -8.44
CA TRP A 51 2.97 0.93 -7.12
C TRP A 51 3.53 -0.40 -6.68
N CYS A 52 3.58 -1.39 -7.58
CA CYS A 52 4.24 -2.67 -7.31
C CYS A 52 5.69 -2.46 -6.89
N PHE A 53 6.43 -1.60 -7.60
CA PHE A 53 7.79 -1.23 -7.24
C PHE A 53 7.85 -0.51 -5.88
N ALA A 54 7.00 0.51 -5.66
CA ALA A 54 6.99 1.28 -4.41
C ALA A 54 6.73 0.41 -3.18
N CYS A 55 5.75 -0.50 -3.27
CA CYS A 55 5.42 -1.45 -2.22
C CYS A 55 6.53 -2.48 -2.01
N ALA A 56 7.04 -3.09 -3.09
CA ALA A 56 8.13 -4.07 -2.99
C ALA A 56 9.40 -3.45 -2.38
N TYR A 57 9.75 -2.23 -2.80
CA TYR A 57 10.89 -1.49 -2.25
C TYR A 57 10.68 -1.15 -0.77
N ALA A 58 9.48 -0.71 -0.38
CA ALA A 58 9.16 -0.46 1.03
C ALA A 58 9.26 -1.73 1.90
N ALA A 59 8.70 -2.85 1.44
CA ALA A 59 8.78 -4.12 2.15
C ALA A 59 10.23 -4.61 2.28
N TYR A 60 11.02 -4.49 1.20
CA TYR A 60 12.45 -4.77 1.22
C TYR A 60 13.19 -3.91 2.23
N GLU A 61 12.93 -2.60 2.27
CA GLU A 61 13.59 -1.68 3.18
C GLU A 61 13.26 -1.94 4.65
N VAL A 62 12.01 -2.28 4.96
CA VAL A 62 11.57 -2.74 6.29
C VAL A 62 12.29 -4.04 6.68
N PHE A 63 12.35 -5.01 5.76
CA PHE A 63 13.04 -6.28 6.00
C PHE A 63 14.54 -6.05 6.24
N ARG A 64 15.17 -5.20 5.43
CA ARG A 64 16.60 -4.91 5.47
C ARG A 64 17.05 -4.36 6.81
N VAL A 65 16.27 -3.49 7.46
CA VAL A 65 16.59 -2.96 8.81
C VAL A 65 16.89 -4.06 9.81
N LEU A 66 16.14 -5.15 9.76
CA LEU A 66 16.24 -6.21 10.77
C LEU A 66 17.33 -7.25 10.47
N HIS A 67 17.77 -7.34 9.22
CA HIS A 67 18.64 -8.41 8.73
C HIS A 67 20.00 -7.91 8.23
N ALA A 68 20.19 -6.60 8.01
CA ALA A 68 21.49 -5.99 7.74
C ALA A 68 22.18 -5.61 9.06
N ALA A 69 23.42 -6.04 9.24
CA ALA A 69 24.18 -5.81 10.47
C ALA A 69 24.62 -4.34 10.63
N ASP A 70 24.78 -3.61 9.52
CA ASP A 70 25.39 -2.28 9.48
C ASP A 70 24.38 -1.14 9.24
N ASP A 71 23.10 -1.36 9.54
CA ASP A 71 22.12 -0.30 9.34
C ASP A 71 22.28 0.78 10.42
N TYR A 72 22.56 2.01 10.00
CA TYR A 72 22.74 3.18 10.87
C TYR A 72 21.65 3.30 11.94
N LEU A 73 20.38 2.98 11.61
CA LEU A 73 19.27 3.06 12.57
C LEU A 73 19.38 2.06 13.72
N LEU A 74 20.03 0.91 13.52
CA LEU A 74 20.26 -0.06 14.59
C LEU A 74 21.28 0.45 15.61
N LEU A 75 22.18 1.33 15.17
CA LEU A 75 23.23 1.93 15.99
C LEU A 75 22.80 3.26 16.63
N SER A 76 21.93 4.03 15.97
CA SER A 76 21.53 5.37 16.43
C SER A 76 20.31 5.38 17.36
N VAL A 77 19.44 4.37 17.29
CA VAL A 77 18.15 4.39 17.99
C VAL A 77 18.22 3.65 19.34
N PRO A 78 17.98 4.32 20.49
CA PRO A 78 18.14 3.73 21.83
C PRO A 78 17.15 2.58 22.13
N GLY A 79 16.05 2.47 21.37
CA GLY A 79 15.09 1.37 21.47
C GLY A 79 15.48 0.10 20.68
N GLY A 80 16.69 0.06 20.11
CA GLY A 80 17.20 -1.05 19.32
C GLY A 80 16.39 -1.32 18.05
N GLY A 81 16.46 -2.56 17.56
CA GLY A 81 15.91 -2.94 16.25
C GLY A 81 14.40 -2.71 16.07
N ARG A 82 13.60 -2.72 17.15
CA ARG A 82 12.16 -2.45 17.05
C ARG A 82 11.87 -0.98 16.75
N ALA A 83 12.51 -0.08 17.49
CA ALA A 83 12.34 1.35 17.28
C ALA A 83 12.92 1.78 15.92
N ALA A 84 14.04 1.19 15.49
CA ALA A 84 14.61 1.37 14.16
C ALA A 84 13.61 1.02 13.03
N VAL A 85 12.94 -0.13 13.14
CA VAL A 85 11.91 -0.55 12.18
C VAL A 85 10.72 0.38 12.17
N LEU A 86 10.26 0.84 13.33
CA LEU A 86 9.14 1.79 13.41
C LEU A 86 9.48 3.12 12.76
N VAL A 87 10.67 3.67 13.00
CA VAL A 87 11.12 4.91 12.35
C VAL A 87 11.20 4.75 10.83
N ARG A 88 11.74 3.63 10.34
CA ARG A 88 11.78 3.37 8.89
C ARG A 88 10.39 3.15 8.30
N GLY A 89 9.55 2.37 8.96
CA GLY A 89 8.17 2.13 8.56
C GLY A 89 7.39 3.43 8.46
N LEU A 90 7.55 4.33 9.43
CA LEU A 90 6.93 5.65 9.40
C LEU A 90 7.44 6.51 8.24
N ALA A 91 8.76 6.54 7.99
CA ALA A 91 9.33 7.28 6.86
C ALA A 91 8.80 6.78 5.51
N LEU A 92 8.71 5.45 5.34
CA LEU A 92 8.17 4.83 4.13
C LEU A 92 6.66 5.07 4.00
N LEU A 93 5.91 5.06 5.11
CA LEU A 93 4.48 5.39 5.12
C LEU A 93 4.24 6.81 4.64
N ILE A 94 5.04 7.78 5.10
CA ILE A 94 4.96 9.18 4.65
C ILE A 94 5.18 9.26 3.14
N TRP A 95 6.22 8.59 2.62
CA TRP A 95 6.48 8.59 1.18
C TRP A 95 5.39 7.90 0.35
N LEU A 96 4.88 6.76 0.82
CA LEU A 96 3.74 6.09 0.18
C LEU A 96 2.47 6.95 0.21
N ALA A 97 2.24 7.69 1.30
CA ALA A 97 1.15 8.64 1.39
C ALA A 97 1.32 9.81 0.41
N VAL A 98 2.53 10.32 0.21
CA VAL A 98 2.83 11.31 -0.83
C VAL A 98 2.49 10.77 -2.22
N LEU A 99 2.91 9.54 -2.54
CA LEU A 99 2.56 8.90 -3.83
C LEU A 99 1.05 8.75 -3.99
N ALA A 100 0.34 8.37 -2.92
CA ALA A 100 -1.13 8.26 -2.93
C ALA A 100 -1.81 9.62 -3.18
N VAL A 101 -1.35 10.68 -2.52
CA VAL A 101 -1.89 12.05 -2.74
C VAL A 101 -1.65 12.50 -4.17
N VAL A 102 -0.46 12.23 -4.72
CA VAL A 102 -0.11 12.57 -6.09
C VAL A 102 -0.97 11.81 -7.09
N GLU A 103 -1.13 10.50 -6.91
CA GLU A 103 -1.99 9.66 -7.74
C GLU A 103 -3.44 10.17 -7.71
N VAL A 104 -4.03 10.29 -6.52
CA VAL A 104 -5.43 10.75 -6.35
C VAL A 104 -5.61 12.16 -6.94
N GLY A 105 -4.64 13.06 -6.75
CA GLY A 105 -4.66 14.40 -7.30
C GLY A 105 -4.57 14.42 -8.83
N CYS A 106 -3.69 13.60 -9.42
CA CYS A 106 -3.55 13.46 -10.87
C CYS A 106 -4.84 12.96 -11.51
N TRP A 107 -5.45 11.94 -10.92
CA TRP A 107 -6.73 11.42 -11.38
C TRP A 107 -7.82 12.48 -11.25
N ALA A 108 -7.98 13.10 -10.09
CA ALA A 108 -8.98 14.16 -9.88
C ALA A 108 -8.86 15.29 -10.92
N ALA A 109 -7.63 15.73 -11.23
CA ALA A 109 -7.38 16.74 -12.25
C ALA A 109 -7.80 16.27 -13.65
N ALA A 110 -7.45 15.03 -14.04
CA ALA A 110 -7.85 14.47 -15.32
C ALA A 110 -9.39 14.39 -15.47
N TRP A 111 -10.14 14.23 -14.38
CA TRP A 111 -11.60 14.21 -14.39
C TRP A 111 -12.27 15.57 -14.48
N VAL A 112 -11.69 16.58 -13.83
CA VAL A 112 -12.16 17.97 -13.99
C VAL A 112 -12.08 18.38 -15.47
N VAL A 113 -11.05 17.94 -16.19
CA VAL A 113 -10.90 18.19 -17.63
C VAL A 113 -11.95 17.45 -18.48
N ARG A 114 -12.60 16.40 -17.95
CA ARG A 114 -13.56 15.54 -18.66
C ARG A 114 -15.04 15.83 -18.32
N ASP A 115 -15.34 16.92 -17.62
CA ASP A 115 -16.70 17.33 -17.20
C ASP A 115 -17.52 16.30 -16.39
N ALA A 116 -16.87 15.26 -15.87
CA ALA A 116 -17.47 14.19 -15.07
C ALA A 116 -17.06 14.30 -13.58
N GLY A 117 -16.98 15.54 -13.09
CA GLY A 117 -16.32 15.92 -11.84
C GLY A 117 -16.63 15.04 -10.63
N PRO A 118 -15.66 14.28 -10.07
CA PRO A 118 -15.86 13.54 -8.84
C PRO A 118 -16.14 14.49 -7.67
N SER A 119 -17.03 14.11 -6.77
CA SER A 119 -17.31 14.89 -5.58
C SER A 119 -16.13 14.88 -4.61
N ALA A 120 -15.96 15.94 -3.82
CA ALA A 120 -14.92 16.01 -2.79
C ALA A 120 -14.98 14.83 -1.80
N ALA A 121 -16.18 14.30 -1.55
CA ALA A 121 -16.39 13.12 -0.72
C ALA A 121 -15.77 11.85 -1.34
N GLN A 122 -15.82 11.70 -2.66
CA GLN A 122 -15.21 10.55 -3.36
C GLN A 122 -13.69 10.61 -3.33
N ILE A 123 -13.12 11.81 -3.47
CA ILE A 123 -11.67 12.04 -3.38
C ILE A 123 -11.18 11.75 -1.96
N ALA A 124 -11.86 12.30 -0.94
CA ALA A 124 -11.54 12.04 0.46
C ALA A 124 -11.67 10.56 0.83
N TYR A 125 -12.68 9.89 0.29
CA TYR A 125 -12.88 8.45 0.45
C TYR A 125 -11.72 7.64 -0.14
N ALA A 126 -11.34 7.90 -1.39
CA ALA A 126 -10.25 7.21 -2.08
C ALA A 126 -8.92 7.39 -1.34
N ALA A 127 -8.65 8.61 -0.86
CA ALA A 127 -7.49 8.89 -0.03
C ALA A 127 -7.53 8.11 1.30
N GLY A 128 -8.70 8.06 1.96
CA GLY A 128 -8.89 7.36 3.24
C GLY A 128 -8.65 5.85 3.13
N THR A 129 -9.26 5.18 2.16
CA THR A 129 -9.06 3.74 1.92
C THR A 129 -7.61 3.43 1.57
N ARG A 130 -6.96 4.29 0.78
CA ARG A 130 -5.54 4.14 0.43
C ARG A 130 -4.64 4.22 1.65
N VAL A 131 -4.84 5.22 2.52
CA VAL A 131 -4.03 5.39 3.74
C VAL A 131 -4.21 4.19 4.68
N VAL A 132 -5.43 3.71 4.88
CA VAL A 132 -5.69 2.50 5.69
C VAL A 132 -4.96 1.29 5.13
N SER A 133 -5.05 1.07 3.81
CA SER A 133 -4.40 -0.05 3.12
C SER A 133 -2.87 0.02 3.18
N LEU A 134 -2.27 1.21 3.00
CA LEU A 134 -0.82 1.41 3.09
C LEU A 134 -0.30 1.19 4.51
N THR A 135 -1.06 1.66 5.50
CA THR A 135 -0.73 1.45 6.92
C THR A 135 -0.76 -0.04 7.25
N ALA A 136 -1.80 -0.75 6.81
CA ALA A 136 -1.93 -2.19 7.03
C ALA A 136 -0.84 -2.99 6.32
N PHE A 137 -0.53 -2.63 5.07
CA PHE A 137 0.57 -3.22 4.31
C PHE A 137 1.91 -3.13 5.05
N LEU A 138 2.27 -1.94 5.55
CA LEU A 138 3.52 -1.77 6.29
C LEU A 138 3.49 -2.50 7.63
N ALA A 139 2.37 -2.50 8.34
CA ALA A 139 2.22 -3.26 9.59
C ALA A 139 2.45 -4.77 9.36
N LEU A 140 1.88 -5.32 8.29
CA LEU A 140 2.07 -6.72 7.89
C LEU A 140 3.53 -7.00 7.49
N ALA A 141 4.14 -6.11 6.71
CA ALA A 141 5.56 -6.23 6.34
C ALA A 141 6.47 -6.24 7.57
N VAL A 142 6.19 -5.38 8.56
CA VAL A 142 6.91 -5.34 9.84
C VAL A 142 6.73 -6.65 10.61
N LEU A 143 5.49 -7.13 10.76
CA LEU A 143 5.20 -8.37 11.50
C LEU A 143 5.88 -9.59 10.85
N LEU A 144 5.84 -9.70 9.52
CA LEU A 144 6.51 -10.76 8.79
C LEU A 144 8.03 -10.67 8.92
N ALA A 145 8.62 -9.47 8.77
CA ALA A 145 10.06 -9.28 8.94
C ALA A 145 10.54 -9.63 10.37
N LEU A 146 9.72 -9.35 11.39
CA LEU A 146 10.00 -9.78 12.77
C LEU A 146 9.86 -11.30 12.94
N ALA A 147 8.93 -11.94 12.23
CA ALA A 147 8.74 -13.38 12.26
C ALA A 147 9.92 -14.12 11.63
N THR A 148 10.52 -13.59 10.55
CA THR A 148 11.63 -14.19 9.79
C THR A 148 13.02 -13.90 10.32
N LYS A 149 13.16 -13.03 11.33
CA LYS A 149 14.44 -12.73 12.02
C LYS A 149 15.29 -13.96 12.43
N PRO A 150 14.75 -15.12 12.86
CA PRO A 150 15.59 -16.25 13.28
C PRO A 150 16.14 -17.07 12.11
N LEU A 151 15.70 -16.82 10.88
CA LEU A 151 16.17 -17.56 9.72
C LEU A 151 17.63 -17.16 9.42
N ARG A 152 18.53 -18.15 9.47
CA ARG A 152 19.95 -17.93 9.14
C ARG A 152 20.16 -17.57 7.68
N ALA A 153 19.33 -18.11 6.78
CA ALA A 153 19.40 -17.83 5.35
C ALA A 153 18.61 -16.55 4.98
N ARG A 154 19.30 -15.40 5.03
CA ARG A 154 18.70 -14.07 4.79
C ARG A 154 17.97 -13.95 3.44
N THR A 155 18.52 -14.55 2.38
CA THR A 155 17.91 -14.50 1.03
C THR A 155 16.60 -15.28 0.98
N TRP A 156 16.56 -16.49 1.55
CA TRP A 156 15.33 -17.29 1.60
C TRP A 156 14.27 -16.65 2.49
N ALA A 157 14.68 -16.03 3.60
CA ALA A 157 13.82 -15.25 4.47
C ALA A 157 13.21 -14.04 3.74
N LEU A 158 14.00 -13.36 2.91
CA LEU A 158 13.52 -12.23 2.10
C LEU A 158 12.49 -12.69 1.07
N ILE A 159 12.82 -13.73 0.29
CA ILE A 159 11.93 -14.26 -0.76
C ILE A 159 10.62 -14.76 -0.16
N SER A 160 10.68 -15.52 0.94
CA SER A 160 9.47 -16.02 1.61
C SER A 160 8.64 -14.91 2.24
N THR A 161 9.28 -13.87 2.80
CA THR A 161 8.58 -12.69 3.34
C THR A 161 7.83 -11.94 2.26
N ILE A 162 8.51 -11.59 1.17
CA ILE A 162 7.90 -10.84 0.06
C ILE A 162 6.82 -11.69 -0.62
N GLY A 163 7.07 -12.98 -0.84
CA GLY A 163 6.09 -13.92 -1.39
C GLY A 163 4.85 -14.07 -0.52
N ALA A 164 5.03 -14.26 0.80
CA ALA A 164 3.91 -14.36 1.74
C ALA A 164 3.12 -13.04 1.81
N LEU A 165 3.81 -11.90 1.80
CA LEU A 165 3.18 -10.58 1.78
C LEU A 165 2.35 -10.37 0.50
N ALA A 166 2.87 -10.76 -0.66
CA ALA A 166 2.14 -10.68 -1.93
C ALA A 166 0.87 -11.54 -1.90
N VAL A 167 0.99 -12.81 -1.49
CA VAL A 167 -0.16 -13.72 -1.35
C VAL A 167 -1.20 -13.15 -0.38
N LEU A 168 -0.76 -12.60 0.75
CA LEU A 168 -1.65 -12.03 1.75
C LEU A 168 -2.41 -10.80 1.22
N ILE A 169 -1.76 -9.91 0.47
CA ILE A 169 -2.42 -8.75 -0.14
C ILE A 169 -3.45 -9.18 -1.17
N ILE A 170 -3.12 -10.16 -2.01
CA ILE A 170 -4.06 -10.73 -2.99
C ILE A 170 -5.26 -11.35 -2.27
N ALA A 171 -5.03 -12.11 -1.19
CA ALA A 171 -6.09 -12.73 -0.41
C ALA A 171 -6.98 -11.70 0.31
N ILE A 172 -6.38 -10.65 0.90
CA ILE A 172 -7.11 -9.52 1.50
C ILE A 172 -7.99 -8.85 0.46
N GLY A 173 -7.43 -8.58 -0.72
CA GLY A 173 -8.19 -8.04 -1.85
C GLY A 173 -9.36 -8.93 -2.22
N ALA A 174 -9.11 -10.21 -2.52
CA ALA A 174 -10.15 -11.18 -2.85
C ALA A 174 -11.24 -11.27 -1.77
N LEU A 175 -10.88 -11.23 -0.49
CA LEU A 175 -11.84 -11.27 0.62
C LEU A 175 -12.66 -9.98 0.70
N GLN A 176 -12.05 -8.80 0.57
CA GLN A 176 -12.78 -7.53 0.51
C GLN A 176 -13.76 -7.52 -0.67
N LEU A 177 -13.30 -7.94 -1.85
CA LEU A 177 -14.14 -8.08 -3.05
C LEU A 177 -15.34 -9.00 -2.76
N ALA A 178 -15.10 -10.18 -2.17
CA ALA A 178 -16.14 -11.14 -1.85
C ALA A 178 -17.16 -10.62 -0.82
N LEU A 179 -16.68 -10.00 0.27
CA LEU A 179 -17.53 -9.47 1.33
C LEU A 179 -18.42 -8.32 0.85
N VAL A 180 -17.87 -7.42 0.04
CA VAL A 180 -18.68 -6.34 -0.52
C VAL A 180 -19.67 -6.89 -1.56
N ARG A 181 -19.30 -7.88 -2.37
CA ARG A 181 -20.24 -8.53 -3.30
C ARG A 181 -21.41 -9.21 -2.59
N LEU A 182 -21.19 -9.77 -1.40
CA LEU A 182 -22.29 -10.32 -0.58
C LEU A 182 -23.27 -9.24 -0.11
N GLN A 183 -22.77 -8.04 0.17
CA GLN A 183 -23.60 -6.91 0.61
C GLN A 183 -24.26 -6.19 -0.58
N HIS A 184 -23.62 -6.20 -1.74
CA HIS A 184 -24.05 -5.50 -2.96
C HIS A 184 -23.82 -6.39 -4.19
N PRO A 185 -24.73 -7.34 -4.47
CA PRO A 185 -24.57 -8.31 -5.55
C PRO A 185 -24.61 -7.70 -6.96
N ASP A 186 -25.17 -6.49 -7.09
CA ASP A 186 -25.40 -5.80 -8.36
C ASP A 186 -24.15 -5.08 -8.90
N TYR A 187 -23.06 -5.09 -8.15
CA TYR A 187 -21.84 -4.36 -8.50
C TYR A 187 -20.95 -5.20 -9.40
N VAL A 188 -20.40 -4.58 -10.44
CA VAL A 188 -19.56 -5.25 -11.43
C VAL A 188 -18.10 -5.13 -11.01
N TRP A 189 -17.41 -6.26 -10.93
CA TRP A 189 -16.03 -6.34 -10.44
C TRP A 189 -15.08 -6.67 -11.59
N THR A 190 -13.97 -5.94 -11.69
CA THR A 190 -12.92 -6.20 -12.68
C THR A 190 -11.55 -6.26 -12.00
N MET A 191 -10.74 -7.26 -12.37
CA MET A 191 -9.32 -7.25 -12.03
C MET A 191 -8.59 -6.39 -13.06
N GLY A 192 -7.96 -5.31 -12.60
CA GLY A 192 -7.16 -4.43 -13.45
C GLY A 192 -7.90 -3.20 -13.98
N ILE A 193 -7.13 -2.43 -14.75
CA ILE A 193 -7.38 -1.10 -15.34
C ILE A 193 -8.86 -0.78 -15.50
N ASP A 194 -9.35 0.16 -14.68
CA ASP A 194 -10.60 0.84 -14.97
C ASP A 194 -10.25 2.12 -15.71
N THR A 195 -10.51 2.14 -17.03
CA THR A 195 -10.32 3.33 -17.87
C THR A 195 -11.37 4.40 -17.61
N GLU A 196 -12.48 4.04 -16.94
CA GLU A 196 -13.54 4.92 -16.49
C GLU A 196 -13.53 4.96 -14.95
N TYR A 197 -13.45 6.12 -14.29
CA TYR A 197 -13.35 6.22 -12.82
C TYR A 197 -14.66 5.96 -12.10
N PHE A 198 -15.46 5.02 -12.59
CA PHE A 198 -16.48 4.40 -11.75
C PHE A 198 -15.81 3.47 -10.72
N GLY A 199 -14.56 3.07 -10.95
CA GLY A 199 -13.65 2.25 -10.16
C GLY A 199 -13.20 2.73 -8.77
N ILE A 200 -14.09 3.00 -7.81
CA ILE A 200 -13.72 3.46 -6.45
C ILE A 200 -12.69 2.54 -5.74
N SER A 201 -12.56 1.25 -6.09
CA SER A 201 -11.75 0.32 -5.30
C SER A 201 -10.25 0.25 -5.60
N GLN A 202 -9.69 1.00 -6.57
CA GLN A 202 -8.23 0.95 -6.85
C GLN A 202 -7.36 1.20 -5.60
N TYR A 203 -7.99 1.67 -4.51
CA TYR A 203 -7.42 2.04 -3.24
C TYR A 203 -7.74 1.09 -2.06
N ALA A 204 -8.55 0.02 -2.27
CA ALA A 204 -8.97 -0.92 -1.22
C ALA A 204 -7.85 -1.85 -0.73
N THR A 205 -6.82 -2.04 -1.55
CA THR A 205 -5.56 -2.68 -1.14
C THR A 205 -4.37 -1.81 -1.49
N ALA A 206 -3.18 -2.20 -1.02
CA ALA A 206 -1.93 -1.56 -1.45
C ALA A 206 -1.66 -1.78 -2.94
N LEU A 207 -2.23 -2.84 -3.53
CA LEU A 207 -2.23 -3.07 -4.98
C LEU A 207 -3.49 -2.46 -5.62
N PRO A 208 -3.43 -2.01 -6.88
CA PRO A 208 -4.58 -1.45 -7.57
C PRO A 208 -5.56 -2.57 -7.98
N LEU A 209 -6.67 -2.71 -7.23
CA LEU A 209 -7.79 -3.62 -7.57
C LEU A 209 -9.02 -2.77 -7.90
N ALA A 210 -9.70 -2.93 -9.04
CA ALA A 210 -10.83 -2.06 -9.42
C ALA A 210 -12.22 -2.66 -9.11
N MET A 211 -13.22 -1.78 -8.93
CA MET A 211 -14.61 -2.11 -8.57
C MET A 211 -15.50 -1.04 -9.13
N ARG A 212 -16.49 -1.44 -9.92
CA ARG A 212 -17.44 -0.54 -10.55
C ARG A 212 -18.80 -0.58 -9.85
N PRO A 213 -19.09 0.36 -8.93
CA PRO A 213 -20.44 0.58 -8.46
C PRO A 213 -21.40 1.17 -9.47
N ARG A 214 -22.67 0.86 -9.21
CA ARG A 214 -23.84 1.46 -9.87
C ARG A 214 -24.26 2.78 -9.22
N ASP A 215 -23.99 2.94 -7.92
CA ASP A 215 -24.29 4.15 -7.12
C ASP A 215 -23.12 4.42 -6.16
N LEU A 216 -22.47 5.58 -6.30
CA LEU A 216 -21.20 5.92 -5.65
C LEU A 216 -21.39 6.26 -4.16
N THR A 217 -22.60 6.66 -3.74
CA THR A 217 -22.90 7.09 -2.37
C THR A 217 -23.09 5.92 -1.41
N SER A 218 -23.70 4.82 -1.87
CA SER A 218 -23.90 3.59 -1.06
C SER A 218 -22.61 2.78 -0.88
N VAL A 219 -21.68 2.85 -1.84
CA VAL A 219 -20.33 2.24 -1.77
C VAL A 219 -19.50 2.84 -0.65
N ALA A 220 -19.50 4.16 -0.53
CA ALA A 220 -18.62 4.89 0.38
C ALA A 220 -18.90 4.50 1.84
N GLN A 221 -20.16 4.19 2.16
CA GLN A 221 -20.61 3.78 3.49
C GLN A 221 -20.29 2.32 3.82
N THR A 222 -20.04 1.45 2.83
CA THR A 222 -19.81 0.01 3.06
C THR A 222 -18.36 -0.42 2.83
N VAL A 223 -17.67 0.11 1.82
CA VAL A 223 -16.36 -0.41 1.42
C VAL A 223 -15.23 0.08 2.33
N LEU A 224 -15.28 1.30 2.90
CA LEU A 224 -14.27 1.76 3.87
C LEU A 224 -14.32 0.94 5.18
N PRO A 225 -15.50 0.71 5.81
CA PRO A 225 -15.60 -0.19 6.96
C PRO A 225 -15.14 -1.61 6.68
N VAL A 226 -15.50 -2.19 5.52
CA VAL A 226 -15.02 -3.54 5.13
C VAL A 226 -13.51 -3.54 4.92
N THR A 227 -12.96 -2.54 4.24
CA THR A 227 -11.51 -2.39 4.03
C THR A 227 -10.77 -2.28 5.36
N ALA A 228 -11.25 -1.43 6.27
CA ALA A 228 -10.68 -1.27 7.60
C ALA A 228 -10.80 -2.57 8.43
N ALA A 229 -11.98 -3.19 8.44
CA ALA A 229 -12.22 -4.42 9.20
C ALA A 229 -11.33 -5.58 8.73
N VAL A 230 -11.24 -5.82 7.41
CA VAL A 230 -10.41 -6.88 6.85
C VAL A 230 -8.93 -6.61 7.11
N ASN A 231 -8.46 -5.38 6.92
CA ASN A 231 -7.07 -5.02 7.20
C ASN A 231 -6.73 -5.16 8.70
N LEU A 232 -7.61 -4.70 9.60
CA LEU A 232 -7.44 -4.87 11.05
C LEU A 232 -7.46 -6.35 11.45
N ALA A 233 -8.33 -7.16 10.86
CA ALA A 233 -8.37 -8.59 11.09
C ALA A 233 -7.08 -9.28 10.62
N ALA A 234 -6.55 -8.90 9.44
CA ALA A 234 -5.30 -9.44 8.93
C ALA A 234 -4.11 -9.07 9.83
N ILE A 235 -4.02 -7.81 10.29
CA ILE A 235 -3.00 -7.38 11.26
C ILE A 235 -3.15 -8.14 12.57
N GLY A 236 -4.38 -8.25 13.09
CA GLY A 236 -4.69 -8.96 14.32
C GLY A 236 -4.29 -10.43 14.26
N LEU A 237 -4.60 -11.12 13.16
CA LEU A 237 -4.21 -12.49 12.91
C LEU A 237 -2.68 -12.64 12.83
N ALA A 238 -2.01 -11.77 12.07
CA ALA A 238 -0.55 -11.78 11.95
C ALA A 238 0.14 -11.53 13.30
N ALA A 239 -0.40 -10.61 14.10
CA ALA A 239 0.08 -10.33 15.46
C ALA A 239 -0.16 -11.52 16.41
N ALA A 240 -1.34 -12.16 16.32
CA ALA A 240 -1.71 -13.32 17.11
C ALA A 240 -0.85 -14.55 16.78
N ILE A 241 -0.42 -14.72 15.52
CA ILE A 241 0.53 -15.76 15.11
C ILE A 241 1.95 -15.42 15.58
N TRP A 242 2.36 -14.15 15.49
CA TRP A 242 3.68 -13.71 15.90
C TRP A 242 3.92 -13.82 17.41
N TRP A 243 2.92 -13.53 18.23
CA TRP A 243 3.03 -13.52 19.69
C TRP A 243 3.46 -14.85 20.34
N PRO A 244 2.85 -16.01 20.01
CA PRO A 244 3.30 -17.31 20.52
C PRO A 244 4.67 -17.71 19.95
N LEU A 245 4.96 -17.39 18.68
CA LEU A 245 6.29 -17.60 18.09
C LEU A 245 7.37 -16.82 18.85
N ARG A 246 7.04 -15.61 19.34
CA ARG A 246 7.94 -14.84 20.21
C ARG A 246 8.12 -15.52 21.57
N ARG A 247 7.05 -16.02 22.21
CA ARG A 247 7.13 -16.65 23.54
C ARG A 247 7.92 -17.95 23.53
N GLN A 248 7.72 -18.80 22.53
CA GLN A 248 8.51 -20.04 22.37
C GLN A 248 10.02 -19.75 22.27
N ARG A 249 10.40 -18.61 21.68
CA ARG A 249 11.80 -18.19 21.53
C ARG A 249 12.45 -17.66 22.82
N LEU A 250 11.67 -17.20 23.80
CA LEU A 250 12.19 -16.81 25.13
C LEU A 250 12.43 -18.02 26.04
N ASN A 251 11.93 -19.20 25.65
CA ASN A 251 12.02 -20.44 26.41
C ASN A 251 12.99 -21.47 25.77
N LEU A 252 13.74 -21.08 24.75
CA LEU A 252 14.85 -21.89 24.24
C LEU A 252 16.10 -21.59 25.09
N PRO A 253 16.76 -22.61 25.65
CA PRO A 253 17.94 -22.44 26.50
C PRO A 253 19.13 -21.81 25.76
#